data_AF-A0A819KI98-F1
#
_entry.id   AF-A0A819KI98-F1
#
_cell.length_a   1.000
_cell.length_b   1.000
_cell.length_c   1.000
_cell.angle_alpha   90.00
_cell.angle_beta   90.00
_cell.angle_gamma   90.00
#
_symmetry.space_group_name_H-M   'P 1'
#
loop_
_entity.id
_entity.type
_entity.pdbx_description
1 polymer ?
#
loop_
_entity_poly.entity_id
_entity_poly.type
_entity_poly.pdbx_seq_one_letter_code
_entity_poly.pdbx_strand_id
1 'polypeptide(L)'
;MKGLNNLKNHEEVIARTKQSIDLAAEYGFPNVIAFIGYKWFNPEDPSSGEVSIDECFENCVKGLLDLSTYAAEKNVTICLEHLNTRVESHAMKGHPGYQGDNIDFCADIVRKVNSPSVRLLFDVYHVHVMHGDVIKYLRAHHDVIGHIHTAGHPGRNELDDKQEINYPAIVNAIQEIGYTGIVAITLIIKFAILKPKQKETTITTTITTSLSTTKTESPSTITSSSSTRTSSSTTTTTTMTTTQQSSWSTAGSMNNARSYHAILILPNGKVLVTGGNINRTYLNSAELYDPSTGTWTTIGSMNTVRTRHTATMLTNGKVLVTGGLSDISDYKTAELYDLSAGTWTITGSMNNSRTQHTTLMLGNGKVLVTGGFGQHGYLDTAELYDISTGIWANTASMNHAREQHAALMLSNGKVLVTGGSGSSGPMTSAELYDPVTETWVLTGNMTKERYLHTASLLTNGKVLVTCGYSYSGYVKEVELYDPATETWSMTGSVHNARFLHTTSILTDGKVLVTGGRGFIGIMNSTELYDPLTETWTIIDSMKIARELHTASILTNGKLLITGGRNYDDDLKSTELYYPL
;
A
#
# COMPACT_ATOMS: atom_id res chain seq x y z
N MET A 1 28.19 -4.52 5.93
CA MET A 1 27.65 -3.21 6.36
C MET A 1 28.77 -2.38 6.97
N LYS A 2 29.03 -1.19 6.42
CA LYS A 2 29.87 -0.16 7.06
C LYS A 2 29.06 0.53 8.15
N GLY A 3 29.67 0.82 9.30
CA GLY A 3 28.98 1.51 10.39
C GLY A 3 29.93 2.29 11.29
N LEU A 4 29.39 2.85 12.37
CA LEU A 4 30.07 3.74 13.30
C LEU A 4 31.13 3.04 14.17
N ASN A 5 31.21 1.70 14.17
CA ASN A 5 32.22 0.96 14.91
C ASN A 5 33.65 1.19 14.40
N ASN A 6 33.81 1.59 13.14
CA ASN A 6 35.11 1.72 12.48
C ASN A 6 35.37 3.15 12.01
N LEU A 7 36.39 3.81 12.57
CA LEU A 7 36.76 5.19 12.25
C LEU A 7 37.01 5.44 10.75
N LYS A 8 37.47 4.44 10.00
CA LYS A 8 37.68 4.57 8.54
C LYS A 8 36.39 4.83 7.78
N ASN A 9 35.25 4.45 8.34
CA ASN A 9 33.93 4.63 7.73
C ASN A 9 33.21 5.89 8.25
N HIS A 10 33.74 6.57 9.27
CA HIS A 10 33.02 7.65 9.97
C HIS A 10 32.62 8.78 9.04
N GLU A 11 33.52 9.27 8.20
CA GLU A 11 33.23 10.38 7.27
C GLU A 11 32.03 10.04 6.37
N GLU A 12 32.06 8.86 5.74
CA GLU A 12 30.97 8.40 4.86
C GLU A 12 29.67 8.16 5.63
N VAL A 13 29.73 7.47 6.78
CA VAL A 13 28.55 7.11 7.56
C VAL A 13 27.89 8.36 8.14
N ILE A 14 28.67 9.27 8.73
CA ILE A 14 28.15 10.52 9.29
C ILE A 14 27.52 11.39 8.20
N ALA A 15 28.17 11.53 7.04
CA ALA A 15 27.61 12.30 5.92
C ALA A 15 26.26 11.74 5.45
N ARG A 16 26.17 10.41 5.26
CA ARG A 16 24.92 9.75 4.86
C ARG A 16 23.84 9.86 5.94
N THR A 17 24.19 9.72 7.22
CA THR A 17 23.22 9.89 8.31
C THR A 17 22.72 11.33 8.40
N LYS A 18 23.58 12.34 8.19
CA LYS A 18 23.15 13.76 8.11
C LYS A 18 22.16 13.98 6.95
N GLN A 19 22.43 13.40 5.77
CA GLN A 19 21.49 13.44 4.65
C GLN A 19 20.13 12.80 5.00
N SER A 20 20.14 11.64 5.66
CA SER A 20 18.90 10.99 6.12
C SER A 20 18.15 11.84 7.15
N ILE A 21 18.87 12.53 8.05
CA ILE A 21 18.28 13.47 9.02
C ILE A 21 17.62 14.64 8.29
N ASP A 22 18.27 15.21 7.28
CA ASP A 22 17.71 16.30 6.48
C ASP A 22 16.43 15.89 5.76
N LEU A 23 16.44 14.72 5.12
CA LEU A 23 15.24 14.17 4.47
C LEU A 23 14.14 13.87 5.49
N ALA A 24 14.48 13.30 6.65
CA ALA A 24 13.51 13.03 7.70
C ALA A 24 12.86 14.34 8.19
N ALA A 25 13.65 15.38 8.43
CA ALA A 25 13.15 16.69 8.81
C ALA A 25 12.28 17.34 7.71
N GLU A 26 12.71 17.27 6.45
CA GLU A 26 11.98 17.79 5.28
C GLU A 26 10.59 17.16 5.13
N TYR A 27 10.50 15.83 5.32
CA TYR A 27 9.24 15.08 5.16
C TYR A 27 8.48 14.85 6.48
N GLY A 28 8.94 15.42 7.59
CA GLY A 28 8.28 15.32 8.90
C GLY A 28 8.34 13.93 9.56
N PHE A 29 9.35 13.12 9.23
CA PHE A 29 9.62 11.87 9.92
C PHE A 29 10.43 12.12 11.20
N PRO A 30 9.99 11.60 12.36
CA PRO A 30 10.60 11.93 13.64
C PRO A 30 11.94 11.22 13.89
N ASN A 31 12.22 10.12 13.17
CA ASN A 31 13.29 9.20 13.49
C ASN A 31 14.10 8.80 12.23
N VAL A 32 15.41 8.56 12.42
CA VAL A 32 16.28 7.88 11.45
C VAL A 32 16.97 6.70 12.13
N ILE A 33 17.29 5.66 11.36
CA ILE A 33 17.99 4.47 11.90
C ILE A 33 19.49 4.63 11.72
N ALA A 34 20.27 4.22 12.72
CA ALA A 34 21.71 4.11 12.65
C ALA A 34 22.17 2.69 13.01
N PHE A 35 23.33 2.31 12.44
CA PHE A 35 23.90 0.97 12.59
C PHE A 35 25.34 1.01 13.10
N ILE A 36 25.71 0.01 13.89
CA ILE A 36 27.05 -0.17 14.45
C ILE A 36 28.03 -0.60 13.37
N GLY A 37 27.69 -1.62 12.57
CA GLY A 37 28.50 -2.13 11.47
C GLY A 37 29.00 -3.56 11.68
N TYR A 38 29.64 -4.13 10.64
CA TYR A 38 30.31 -5.42 10.75
C TYR A 38 31.66 -5.31 11.47
N LYS A 39 32.04 -6.37 12.18
CA LYS A 39 33.26 -6.43 12.99
C LYS A 39 34.56 -6.31 12.20
N TRP A 40 34.52 -6.58 10.90
CA TRP A 40 35.73 -6.60 10.07
C TRP A 40 36.20 -5.20 9.67
N PHE A 41 37.51 -4.98 9.60
CA PHE A 41 38.07 -3.71 9.13
C PHE A 41 37.63 -3.37 7.71
N ASN A 42 37.51 -4.39 6.86
CA ASN A 42 36.80 -4.34 5.59
C ASN A 42 35.52 -5.18 5.70
N PRO A 43 34.32 -4.57 5.67
CA PRO A 43 33.05 -5.28 5.80
C PRO A 43 32.76 -6.34 4.73
N GLU A 44 33.51 -6.35 3.63
CA GLU A 44 33.40 -7.33 2.53
C GLU A 44 34.45 -8.46 2.63
N ASP A 45 35.42 -8.34 3.54
CA ASP A 45 36.50 -9.30 3.72
C ASP A 45 36.62 -9.72 5.20
N PRO A 46 36.03 -10.87 5.58
CA PRO A 46 36.13 -11.42 6.93
C PRO A 46 37.55 -11.72 7.42
N SER A 47 38.54 -11.78 6.52
CA SER A 47 39.94 -12.01 6.86
C SER A 47 40.73 -10.73 7.15
N SER A 48 40.11 -9.56 6.98
CA SER A 48 40.75 -8.24 7.12
C SER A 48 41.13 -7.85 8.56
N GLY A 49 40.89 -8.72 9.54
CA GLY A 49 40.99 -8.44 10.96
C GLY A 49 39.71 -7.82 11.52
N GLU A 50 39.58 -7.79 12.84
CA GLU A 50 38.37 -7.34 13.54
C GLU A 50 38.63 -6.09 14.38
N VAL A 51 37.68 -5.18 14.40
CA VAL A 51 37.58 -4.08 15.37
C VAL A 51 37.24 -4.70 16.72
N SER A 52 37.99 -4.37 17.78
CA SER A 52 37.68 -4.89 19.12
C SER A 52 36.36 -4.32 19.66
N ILE A 53 35.74 -4.98 20.65
CA ILE A 53 34.47 -4.50 21.22
C ILE A 53 34.62 -3.15 21.94
N ASP A 54 35.77 -2.91 22.58
CA ASP A 54 36.08 -1.63 23.25
C ASP A 54 36.26 -0.50 22.22
N GLU A 55 37.00 -0.75 21.15
CA GLU A 55 37.12 0.22 20.05
C GLU A 55 35.77 0.48 19.39
N CYS A 56 34.96 -0.56 19.16
CA CYS A 56 33.61 -0.43 18.64
C CYS A 56 32.77 0.51 19.51
N PHE A 57 32.77 0.29 20.83
CA PHE A 57 32.02 1.11 21.78
C PHE A 57 32.44 2.58 21.70
N GLU A 58 33.73 2.87 21.84
CA GLU A 58 34.25 4.24 21.82
C GLU A 58 34.01 4.94 20.47
N ASN A 59 34.18 4.22 19.36
CA ASN A 59 33.95 4.76 18.02
C ASN A 59 32.46 5.07 17.78
N CYS A 60 31.56 4.18 18.20
CA CYS A 60 30.12 4.40 18.10
C CYS A 60 29.67 5.60 18.94
N VAL A 61 30.11 5.69 20.19
CA VAL A 61 29.82 6.83 21.07
C VAL A 61 30.28 8.14 20.42
N LYS A 62 31.51 8.18 19.91
CA LYS A 62 32.07 9.36 19.23
C LYS A 62 31.23 9.78 18.02
N GLY A 63 30.90 8.84 17.13
CA GLY A 63 30.13 9.14 15.92
C GLY A 63 28.70 9.57 16.20
N LEU A 64 28.03 8.93 17.16
CA LEU A 64 26.69 9.31 17.59
C LEU A 64 26.67 10.66 18.31
N LEU A 65 27.72 11.00 19.06
CA LEU A 65 27.82 12.31 19.72
C LEU A 65 27.90 13.45 18.70
N ASP A 66 28.70 13.31 17.63
CA ASP A 66 28.74 14.27 16.50
C ASP A 66 27.35 14.43 15.87
N LEU A 67 26.72 13.31 15.53
CA LEU A 67 25.40 13.31 14.91
C LEU A 67 24.29 13.85 15.82
N SER A 68 24.41 13.68 17.14
CA SER A 68 23.35 14.02 18.09
C SER A 68 22.99 15.51 18.10
N THR A 69 23.99 16.39 17.95
CA THR A 69 23.77 17.84 17.91
C THR A 69 23.02 18.22 16.62
N TYR A 70 23.45 17.66 15.49
CA TYR A 70 22.80 17.88 14.20
C TYR A 70 21.36 17.39 14.18
N ALA A 71 21.11 16.21 14.74
CA ALA A 71 19.78 15.63 14.84
C ALA A 71 18.85 16.46 15.73
N ALA A 72 19.38 16.98 16.85
CA ALA A 72 18.64 17.87 17.75
C ALA A 72 18.20 19.17 17.06
N GLU A 73 19.08 19.82 16.30
CA GLU A 73 18.74 21.03 15.52
C GLU A 73 17.61 20.80 14.52
N LYS A 74 17.50 19.58 14.01
CA LYS A 74 16.51 19.17 13.00
C LYS A 74 15.26 18.55 13.61
N ASN A 75 15.18 18.46 14.94
CA ASN A 75 14.10 17.78 15.67
C ASN A 75 13.88 16.33 15.20
N VAL A 76 14.98 15.62 14.92
CA VAL A 76 15.01 14.20 14.51
C VAL A 76 15.73 13.39 15.58
N THR A 77 15.25 12.17 15.83
CA THR A 77 15.88 11.21 16.75
C THR A 77 16.62 10.14 15.96
N ILE A 78 17.86 9.87 16.33
CA ILE A 78 18.63 8.74 15.80
C ILE A 78 18.33 7.52 16.65
N CYS A 79 17.78 6.48 16.03
CA CYS A 79 17.47 5.21 16.67
C CYS A 79 18.54 4.17 16.30
N LEU A 80 19.41 3.81 17.27
CA LEU A 80 20.45 2.80 17.09
C LEU A 80 19.81 1.40 17.10
N GLU A 81 19.98 0.65 16.02
CA GLU A 81 19.37 -0.67 15.87
C GLU A 81 20.33 -1.81 16.18
N HIS A 82 19.87 -2.70 17.07
CA HIS A 82 20.51 -3.98 17.33
C HIS A 82 19.96 -5.02 16.33
N LEU A 83 20.82 -5.93 15.85
CA LEU A 83 20.45 -6.93 14.84
C LEU A 83 20.86 -8.34 15.30
N ASN A 84 20.16 -9.38 14.85
CA ASN A 84 20.56 -10.74 15.19
C ASN A 84 21.70 -11.21 14.27
N THR A 85 22.57 -12.07 14.81
CA THR A 85 23.72 -12.69 14.11
C THR A 85 23.56 -14.21 13.92
N ARG A 86 22.44 -14.78 14.37
CA ARG A 86 22.23 -16.25 14.45
C ARG A 86 21.49 -16.85 13.26
N VAL A 87 20.76 -16.05 12.48
CA VAL A 87 20.00 -16.57 11.34
C VAL A 87 20.86 -16.59 10.08
N GLU A 88 21.22 -17.79 9.64
CA GLU A 88 22.08 -17.98 8.46
C GLU A 88 21.30 -18.16 7.15
N SER A 89 19.98 -18.39 7.24
CA SER A 89 19.14 -18.75 6.08
C SER A 89 18.92 -17.62 5.07
N HIS A 90 19.29 -16.38 5.40
CA HIS A 90 19.19 -15.23 4.49
C HIS A 90 20.05 -14.05 4.94
N ALA A 91 20.79 -13.43 4.01
CA ALA A 91 21.74 -12.34 4.29
C ALA A 91 21.10 -11.10 4.95
N MET A 92 19.83 -10.80 4.63
CA MET A 92 19.07 -9.71 5.24
C MET A 92 18.28 -10.09 6.51
N LYS A 93 18.37 -11.35 6.98
CA LYS A 93 17.62 -11.82 8.16
C LYS A 93 18.48 -11.96 9.41
N GLY A 94 19.76 -12.35 9.29
CA GLY A 94 20.58 -12.60 10.48
C GLY A 94 22.02 -12.17 10.44
N HIS A 95 22.37 -11.24 9.55
CA HIS A 95 23.56 -10.37 9.64
C HIS A 95 24.82 -10.95 10.34
N PRO A 96 25.36 -12.13 9.92
CA PRO A 96 26.52 -12.71 10.60
C PRO A 96 27.71 -11.74 10.59
N GLY A 97 28.33 -11.53 11.75
CA GLY A 97 29.45 -10.59 11.93
C GLY A 97 29.07 -9.15 12.28
N TYR A 98 27.79 -8.82 12.50
CA TYR A 98 27.38 -7.52 13.05
C TYR A 98 27.79 -7.38 14.53
N GLN A 99 28.37 -6.25 14.91
CA GLN A 99 28.83 -6.01 16.30
C GLN A 99 27.76 -5.47 17.24
N GLY A 100 26.63 -4.99 16.70
CA GLY A 100 25.49 -4.53 17.49
C GLY A 100 24.48 -5.63 17.77
N ASP A 101 24.91 -6.85 18.06
CA ASP A 101 24.03 -8.01 18.19
C ASP A 101 23.57 -8.31 19.62
N ASN A 102 24.02 -7.50 20.56
CA ASN A 102 23.62 -7.52 21.95
C ASN A 102 22.91 -6.21 22.31
N ILE A 103 21.69 -6.32 22.85
CA ILE A 103 20.88 -5.15 23.17
C ILE A 103 21.38 -4.36 24.39
N ASP A 104 21.95 -5.02 25.41
CA ASP A 104 22.56 -4.33 26.56
C ASP A 104 23.71 -3.43 26.08
N PHE A 105 24.57 -3.97 25.21
CA PHE A 105 25.69 -3.24 24.63
C PHE A 105 25.22 -2.00 23.84
N CYS A 106 24.19 -2.16 23.00
CA CYS A 106 23.60 -1.04 22.25
C CYS A 106 22.97 0.01 23.19
N ALA A 107 22.28 -0.45 24.25
CA ALA A 107 21.69 0.44 25.25
C ALA A 107 22.78 1.23 26.01
N ASP A 108 23.90 0.61 26.35
CA ASP A 108 25.02 1.26 27.03
C ASP A 108 25.71 2.31 26.16
N ILE A 109 25.83 2.08 24.85
CA ILE A 109 26.26 3.12 23.90
C ILE A 109 25.32 4.33 23.95
N VAL A 110 24.00 4.09 23.88
CA VAL A 110 22.99 5.16 23.92
C VAL A 110 23.06 5.93 25.25
N ARG A 111 23.16 5.23 26.39
CA ARG A 111 23.33 5.85 27.71
C ARG A 111 24.62 6.66 27.80
N LYS A 112 25.71 6.20 27.18
CA LYS A 112 26.99 6.90 27.17
C LYS A 112 26.95 8.16 26.32
N VAL A 113 26.24 8.15 25.19
CA VAL A 113 26.01 9.34 24.36
C VAL A 113 25.18 10.38 25.12
N ASN A 114 24.22 9.93 25.94
CA ASN A 114 23.44 10.76 26.86
C ASN A 114 22.78 11.98 26.17
N SER A 115 22.13 11.75 25.03
CA SER A 115 21.42 12.78 24.28
C SER A 115 19.96 12.38 24.06
N PRO A 116 18.97 13.29 24.18
CA PRO A 116 17.57 12.97 23.89
C PRO A 116 17.36 12.64 22.40
N SER A 117 18.24 13.10 21.51
CA SER A 117 18.19 12.85 20.06
C SER A 117 18.89 11.55 19.66
N VAL A 118 19.39 10.75 20.60
CA VAL A 118 19.94 9.42 20.35
C VAL A 118 19.25 8.43 21.27
N ARG A 119 18.54 7.47 20.68
CA ARG A 119 17.71 6.49 21.40
C ARG A 119 17.95 5.09 20.85
N LEU A 120 17.48 4.08 21.56
CA LEU A 120 17.54 2.69 21.14
C LEU A 120 16.33 2.34 20.27
N LEU A 121 16.57 1.59 19.19
CA LEU A 121 15.53 0.88 18.46
C LEU A 121 15.40 -0.55 19.02
N PHE A 122 14.24 -0.84 19.62
CA PHE A 122 13.91 -2.14 20.17
C PHE A 122 13.17 -2.99 19.12
N ASP A 123 13.90 -3.82 18.37
CA ASP A 123 13.30 -4.82 17.47
C ASP A 123 13.04 -6.14 18.19
N VAL A 124 11.75 -6.47 18.38
CA VAL A 124 11.28 -7.67 19.09
C VAL A 124 11.81 -8.97 18.47
N TYR A 125 11.92 -9.04 17.14
CA TYR A 125 12.40 -10.24 16.46
C TYR A 125 13.89 -10.46 16.74
N HIS A 126 14.69 -9.39 16.68
CA HIS A 126 16.12 -9.47 16.99
C HIS A 126 16.35 -9.86 18.45
N VAL A 127 15.61 -9.26 19.39
CA VAL A 127 15.68 -9.64 20.82
C VAL A 127 15.30 -11.09 21.03
N HIS A 128 14.21 -11.57 20.41
CA HIS A 128 13.78 -12.96 20.53
C HIS A 128 14.88 -13.93 20.07
N VAL A 129 15.44 -13.71 18.88
CA VAL A 129 16.47 -14.59 18.31
C VAL A 129 17.76 -14.59 19.14
N MET A 130 18.18 -13.44 19.66
CA MET A 130 19.46 -13.32 20.39
C MET A 130 19.34 -13.65 21.87
N HIS A 131 18.22 -13.34 22.50
CA HIS A 131 18.07 -13.35 23.94
C HIS A 131 16.87 -14.16 24.45
N GLY A 132 15.87 -14.43 23.61
CA GLY A 132 14.63 -15.16 23.96
C GLY A 132 13.66 -14.38 24.85
N ASP A 133 14.16 -13.74 25.92
CA ASP A 133 13.36 -13.10 26.97
C ASP A 133 12.97 -11.65 26.62
N VAL A 134 12.10 -11.46 25.62
CA VAL A 134 11.76 -10.14 25.07
C VAL A 134 11.24 -9.14 26.11
N ILE A 135 10.28 -9.54 26.94
CA ILE A 135 9.62 -8.65 27.90
C ILE A 135 10.61 -8.16 28.97
N LYS A 136 11.54 -9.01 29.40
CA LYS A 136 12.59 -8.61 30.35
C LYS A 136 13.43 -7.48 29.79
N TYR A 137 13.94 -7.61 28.56
CA TYR A 137 14.78 -6.57 27.95
C TYR A 137 13.99 -5.30 27.62
N LEU A 138 12.72 -5.43 27.23
CA LEU A 138 11.85 -4.28 27.02
C LEU A 138 11.73 -3.44 28.31
N ARG A 139 11.47 -4.10 29.44
CA ARG A 139 11.38 -3.44 30.75
C ARG A 139 12.73 -2.89 31.22
N ALA A 140 13.82 -3.62 30.98
CA ALA A 140 15.16 -3.22 31.42
C ALA A 140 15.71 -1.98 30.70
N HIS A 141 15.27 -1.72 29.45
CA HIS A 141 15.80 -0.63 28.62
C HIS A 141 14.77 0.44 28.26
N HIS A 142 13.59 0.44 28.87
CA HIS A 142 12.53 1.42 28.57
C HIS A 142 12.99 2.89 28.70
N ASP A 143 14.01 3.16 29.52
CA ASP A 143 14.61 4.48 29.73
C ASP A 143 15.23 5.06 28.44
N VAL A 144 15.81 4.21 27.59
CA VAL A 144 16.54 4.60 26.37
C VAL A 144 15.81 4.26 25.08
N ILE A 145 14.71 3.50 25.12
CA ILE A 145 13.93 3.18 23.93
C ILE A 145 13.33 4.47 23.33
N GLY A 146 13.52 4.62 22.02
CA GLY A 146 12.90 5.69 21.21
C GLY A 146 11.99 5.16 20.12
N HIS A 147 12.21 3.92 19.67
CA HIS A 147 11.37 3.28 18.68
C HIS A 147 11.28 1.76 18.91
N ILE A 148 10.16 1.15 18.53
CA ILE A 148 9.93 -0.30 18.68
C ILE A 148 9.54 -0.88 17.33
N HIS A 149 10.29 -1.89 16.90
CA HIS A 149 10.02 -2.71 15.72
C HIS A 149 9.50 -4.10 16.14
N THR A 150 8.64 -4.70 15.31
CA THR A 150 8.11 -6.05 15.50
C THR A 150 8.16 -6.83 14.19
N ALA A 151 8.30 -8.16 14.25
CA ALA A 151 8.19 -9.02 13.07
C ALA A 151 7.83 -10.45 13.47
N GLY A 152 7.12 -11.17 12.62
CA GLY A 152 6.76 -12.56 12.86
C GLY A 152 8.00 -13.47 13.01
N HIS A 153 7.95 -14.39 13.97
CA HIS A 153 8.88 -15.51 14.08
C HIS A 153 8.13 -16.85 14.02
N PRO A 154 8.55 -17.81 13.18
CA PRO A 154 9.73 -17.79 12.32
C PRO A 154 9.56 -16.99 11.02
N GLY A 155 10.67 -16.45 10.50
CA GLY A 155 10.75 -16.01 9.09
C GLY A 155 10.56 -14.53 8.78
N ARG A 156 10.28 -13.64 9.75
CA ARG A 156 9.93 -12.22 9.54
C ARG A 156 8.64 -12.03 8.73
N ASN A 157 7.63 -12.84 9.04
CA ASN A 157 6.30 -12.77 8.42
C ASN A 157 5.38 -11.78 9.16
N GLU A 158 4.16 -11.62 8.68
CA GLU A 158 3.10 -10.89 9.41
C GLU A 158 2.84 -11.52 10.79
N LEU A 159 2.29 -10.73 11.70
CA LEU A 159 1.92 -11.20 13.03
C LEU A 159 0.61 -11.99 12.94
N ASP A 160 0.66 -13.28 13.31
CA ASP A 160 -0.50 -14.18 13.35
C ASP A 160 -0.48 -15.08 14.61
N ASP A 161 -1.44 -15.99 14.70
CA ASP A 161 -1.59 -16.95 15.81
C ASP A 161 -0.66 -18.16 15.72
N LYS A 162 0.14 -18.26 14.65
CA LYS A 162 1.13 -19.32 14.42
C LYS A 162 2.55 -18.89 14.77
N GLN A 163 2.74 -17.64 15.20
CA GLN A 163 4.05 -17.12 15.59
C GLN A 163 4.51 -17.71 16.93
N GLU A 164 5.81 -17.96 17.05
CA GLU A 164 6.45 -18.37 18.30
C GLU A 164 6.38 -17.27 19.38
N ILE A 165 6.35 -16.00 18.94
CA ILE A 165 6.35 -14.83 19.81
C ILE A 165 4.91 -14.46 20.20
N ASN A 166 4.62 -14.44 21.51
CA ASN A 166 3.34 -13.99 22.05
C ASN A 166 3.25 -12.46 22.10
N TYR A 167 2.83 -11.85 20.99
CA TYR A 167 2.69 -10.40 20.86
C TYR A 167 1.71 -9.72 21.83
N PRO A 168 0.53 -10.29 22.14
CA PRO A 168 -0.35 -9.72 23.17
C PRO A 168 0.35 -9.44 24.51
N ALA A 169 1.19 -10.37 24.99
CA ALA A 169 1.94 -10.19 26.23
C ALA A 169 2.98 -9.05 26.12
N ILE A 170 3.63 -8.93 24.95
CA ILE A 170 4.60 -7.87 24.68
C ILE A 170 3.91 -6.50 24.60
N VAL A 171 2.75 -6.41 23.94
CA VAL A 171 1.98 -5.16 23.84
C VAL A 171 1.53 -4.68 25.22
N ASN A 172 1.10 -5.60 26.10
CA ASN A 172 0.81 -5.25 27.49
C ASN A 172 2.05 -4.70 28.21
N ALA A 173 3.21 -5.33 28.04
CA ALA A 173 4.45 -4.83 28.61
C ALA A 173 4.88 -3.46 28.05
N ILE A 174 4.64 -3.19 26.76
CA ILE A 174 4.87 -1.88 26.13
C ILE A 174 3.97 -0.81 26.77
N GLN A 175 2.71 -1.15 27.05
CA GLN A 175 1.77 -0.28 27.74
C GLN A 175 2.20 -0.03 29.20
N GLU A 176 2.66 -1.07 29.92
CA GLU A 176 3.12 -0.99 31.30
C GLU A 176 4.33 -0.05 31.46
N ILE A 177 5.27 -0.05 30.50
CA ILE A 177 6.43 0.86 30.54
C ILE A 177 6.10 2.28 30.09
N GLY A 178 4.84 2.57 29.73
CA GLY A 178 4.38 3.90 29.35
C GLY A 178 4.92 4.40 28.00
N TYR A 179 5.29 3.51 27.09
CA TYR A 179 5.77 3.91 25.77
C TYR A 179 4.64 4.53 24.94
N THR A 180 4.83 5.77 24.48
CA THR A 180 3.83 6.56 23.74
C THR A 180 4.12 6.66 22.24
N GLY A 181 5.23 6.06 21.78
CA GLY A 181 5.62 6.05 20.38
C GLY A 181 4.83 5.04 19.54
N ILE A 182 5.19 4.95 18.26
CA ILE A 182 4.62 3.96 17.35
C ILE A 182 5.39 2.65 17.49
N VAL A 183 4.65 1.54 17.55
CA VAL A 183 5.18 0.18 17.36
C VAL A 183 5.03 -0.14 15.87
N ALA A 184 6.14 -0.31 15.16
CA ALA A 184 6.15 -0.54 13.72
C ALA A 184 6.37 -2.04 13.43
N ILE A 185 5.68 -2.57 12.42
CA ILE A 185 5.89 -3.93 11.94
C ILE A 185 6.97 -3.89 10.83
N THR A 186 8.11 -4.50 11.10
CA THR A 186 9.21 -4.75 10.16
C THR A 186 8.85 -5.95 9.29
N LEU A 187 8.37 -5.66 8.08
CA LEU A 187 8.22 -6.66 7.04
C LEU A 187 9.53 -6.81 6.26
N ILE A 188 9.78 -7.97 5.67
CA ILE A 188 10.61 -8.01 4.45
C ILE A 188 9.76 -7.36 3.37
N ILE A 189 9.86 -6.04 3.29
CA ILE A 189 9.10 -5.23 2.36
C ILE A 189 9.67 -5.47 0.96
N LYS A 190 9.03 -6.35 0.19
CA LYS A 190 8.87 -6.11 -1.25
C LYS A 190 7.86 -4.96 -1.37
N PHE A 191 8.39 -3.74 -1.46
CA PHE A 191 7.72 -2.44 -1.59
C PHE A 191 6.26 -2.32 -1.06
N ALA A 192 6.12 -1.74 0.13
CA ALA A 192 4.90 -1.15 0.65
C ALA A 192 5.27 0.12 1.43
N ILE A 193 4.69 1.24 1.02
CA ILE A 193 4.96 2.59 1.53
C ILE A 193 4.19 2.77 2.85
N LEU A 194 4.88 3.04 3.96
CA LEU A 194 4.27 3.51 5.21
C LEU A 194 4.42 5.04 5.32
N LYS A 195 3.32 5.73 5.67
CA LYS A 195 3.23 7.17 5.96
C LYS A 195 2.56 7.40 7.34
N PRO A 196 2.67 8.63 7.92
CA PRO A 196 2.62 8.85 9.37
C PRO A 196 1.20 8.91 9.96
N LYS A 197 1.07 8.52 11.24
CA LYS A 197 -0.16 8.62 12.04
C LYS A 197 -0.52 10.09 12.32
N GLN A 198 -1.72 10.50 11.94
CA GLN A 198 -2.34 11.72 12.49
C GLN A 198 -2.79 11.47 13.94
N LYS A 199 -2.57 12.45 14.82
CA LYS A 199 -3.15 12.48 16.17
C LYS A 199 -4.66 12.71 16.05
N GLU A 200 -5.46 11.76 16.52
CA GLU A 200 -6.85 11.99 16.86
C GLU A 200 -6.92 13.05 17.96
N THR A 201 -7.55 14.18 17.66
CA THR A 201 -7.92 15.18 18.67
C THR A 201 -9.44 15.12 18.79
N THR A 202 -9.93 14.55 19.89
CA THR A 202 -11.35 14.61 20.24
C THR A 202 -11.72 16.05 20.58
N ILE A 203 -12.37 16.75 19.65
CA ILE A 203 -12.95 18.06 19.91
C ILE A 203 -14.36 17.84 20.49
N THR A 204 -14.48 17.84 21.82
CA THR A 204 -15.78 17.91 22.49
C THR A 204 -16.28 19.35 22.44
N THR A 205 -17.15 19.68 21.49
CA THR A 205 -17.87 20.97 21.50
C THR A 205 -19.14 20.82 22.33
N THR A 206 -19.12 21.32 23.57
CA THR A 206 -20.33 21.43 24.40
C THR A 206 -21.11 22.66 23.96
N ILE A 207 -22.20 22.48 23.20
CA ILE A 207 -23.16 23.55 22.93
C ILE A 207 -24.23 23.51 24.02
N THR A 208 -24.20 24.48 24.94
CA THR A 208 -25.26 24.67 25.93
C THR A 208 -26.36 25.54 25.32
N THR A 209 -27.45 24.95 24.85
CA THR A 209 -28.67 25.71 24.50
C THR A 209 -29.63 25.74 25.68
N SER A 210 -29.87 26.93 26.25
CA SER A 210 -30.96 27.15 27.20
C SER A 210 -32.26 27.47 26.43
N LEU A 211 -33.19 26.53 26.39
CA LEU A 211 -34.55 26.78 25.91
C LEU A 211 -35.39 27.33 27.07
N SER A 212 -35.76 28.61 26.99
CA SER A 212 -36.82 29.21 27.80
C SER A 212 -38.16 28.94 27.14
N THR A 213 -39.00 28.10 27.75
CA THR A 213 -40.39 27.93 27.33
C THR A 213 -41.30 28.84 28.17
N THR A 214 -41.71 29.97 27.60
CA THR A 214 -42.84 30.74 28.15
C THR A 214 -44.14 30.08 27.69
N LYS A 215 -44.82 29.42 28.63
CA LYS A 215 -46.20 28.92 28.45
C LYS A 215 -47.15 30.12 28.54
N THR A 216 -47.83 30.47 27.45
CA THR A 216 -48.98 31.37 27.46
C THR A 216 -50.23 30.57 27.80
N GLU A 217 -50.84 30.82 28.96
CA GLU A 217 -52.18 30.34 29.31
C GLU A 217 -53.15 31.53 29.42
N SER A 218 -54.33 31.38 28.82
CA SER A 218 -55.47 32.29 28.84
C SER A 218 -56.16 32.30 30.24
N PRO A 219 -56.93 33.34 30.61
CA PRO A 219 -57.41 33.49 31.97
C PRO A 219 -58.74 32.77 32.20
N SER A 220 -58.81 31.92 33.22
CA SER A 220 -60.09 31.60 33.88
C SER A 220 -59.91 31.10 35.32
N THR A 221 -60.48 31.89 36.24
CA THR A 221 -61.08 31.57 37.55
C THR A 221 -60.23 30.98 38.69
N ILE A 222 -60.41 31.66 39.83
CA ILE A 222 -59.82 31.46 41.16
C ILE A 222 -60.40 30.20 41.83
N THR A 223 -59.52 29.35 42.37
CA THR A 223 -59.73 28.61 43.63
C THR A 223 -58.38 28.31 44.29
N SER A 224 -58.36 28.47 45.61
CA SER A 224 -57.19 28.42 46.49
C SER A 224 -56.73 26.99 46.81
N SER A 225 -55.44 26.70 46.62
CA SER A 225 -54.70 25.76 47.46
C SER A 225 -53.19 26.03 47.40
N SER A 226 -52.57 26.12 48.58
CA SER A 226 -51.14 26.30 48.76
C SER A 226 -50.39 25.03 48.34
N SER A 227 -49.55 25.12 47.31
CA SER A 227 -48.50 24.12 47.06
C SER A 227 -47.19 24.83 46.69
N THR A 228 -46.14 24.46 47.41
CA THR A 228 -44.77 24.92 47.22
C THR A 228 -44.27 24.47 45.85
N ARG A 229 -43.89 25.43 45.01
CA ARG A 229 -43.40 25.19 43.64
C ARG A 229 -41.89 25.00 43.68
N THR A 230 -41.43 23.76 43.75
CA THR A 230 -40.03 23.40 43.48
C THR A 230 -39.80 23.43 41.98
N SER A 231 -38.95 24.33 41.50
CA SER A 231 -38.48 24.33 40.11
C SER A 231 -37.39 23.27 39.95
N SER A 232 -37.74 22.08 39.45
CA SER A 232 -36.73 21.13 38.97
C SER A 232 -36.31 21.52 37.55
N SER A 233 -35.09 22.03 37.40
CA SER A 233 -34.44 22.18 36.10
C SER A 233 -34.00 20.81 35.61
N THR A 234 -34.78 20.17 34.76
CA THR A 234 -34.36 18.94 34.09
C THR A 234 -33.35 19.31 33.01
N THR A 235 -32.07 19.02 33.25
CA THR A 235 -31.03 19.12 32.22
C THR A 235 -31.11 17.84 31.39
N THR A 236 -31.68 17.92 30.18
CA THR A 236 -31.61 16.82 29.23
C THR A 236 -30.28 16.92 28.49
N THR A 237 -29.29 16.14 28.92
CA THR A 237 -28.06 15.95 28.16
C THR A 237 -28.36 15.03 26.98
N THR A 238 -28.59 15.61 25.80
CA THR A 238 -28.60 14.84 24.55
C THR A 238 -27.17 14.67 24.10
N THR A 239 -26.57 13.52 24.38
CA THR A 239 -25.33 13.07 23.72
C THR A 239 -25.67 12.78 22.26
N MET A 240 -25.38 13.74 21.38
CA MET A 240 -25.28 13.47 19.96
C MET A 240 -23.92 12.80 19.72
N THR A 241 -23.89 11.47 19.72
CA THR A 241 -22.78 10.71 19.13
C THR A 241 -22.83 10.95 17.63
N THR A 242 -22.00 11.86 17.13
CA THR A 242 -21.69 11.89 15.70
C THR A 242 -20.80 10.69 15.43
N THR A 243 -21.39 9.59 14.95
CA THR A 243 -20.62 8.49 14.37
C THR A 243 -19.90 9.06 13.17
N GLN A 244 -18.57 9.17 13.23
CA GLN A 244 -17.76 9.44 12.06
C GLN A 244 -18.09 8.34 11.04
N GLN A 245 -18.62 8.74 9.89
CA GLN A 245 -19.02 7.84 8.81
C GLN A 245 -18.10 8.14 7.61
N SER A 246 -17.66 7.08 6.93
CA SER A 246 -16.93 7.20 5.69
C SER A 246 -17.74 8.02 4.69
N SER A 247 -17.12 8.88 3.90
CA SER A 247 -17.88 9.80 3.02
C SER A 247 -17.24 9.99 1.66
N TRP A 248 -18.06 10.44 0.71
CA TRP A 248 -17.66 10.83 -0.64
C TRP A 248 -17.79 12.34 -0.85
N SER A 249 -16.77 12.93 -1.48
CA SER A 249 -16.82 14.32 -1.96
C SER A 249 -16.36 14.43 -3.41
N THR A 250 -16.81 15.48 -4.09
CA THR A 250 -16.27 15.84 -5.41
C THR A 250 -14.89 16.49 -5.26
N ALA A 251 -14.02 16.23 -6.23
CA ALA A 251 -12.68 16.81 -6.33
C ALA A 251 -12.51 17.59 -7.65
N GLY A 252 -11.33 18.19 -7.85
CA GLY A 252 -10.98 18.82 -9.13
C GLY A 252 -11.14 17.83 -10.28
N SER A 253 -11.71 18.30 -11.39
CA SER A 253 -11.92 17.47 -12.59
C SER A 253 -10.68 17.44 -13.48
N MET A 254 -10.49 16.33 -14.20
CA MET A 254 -9.54 16.27 -15.30
C MET A 254 -9.90 17.32 -16.37
N ASN A 255 -8.91 17.70 -17.17
CA ASN A 255 -9.09 18.59 -18.31
C ASN A 255 -9.86 17.88 -19.43
N ASN A 256 -9.53 16.60 -19.67
CA ASN A 256 -10.22 15.76 -20.64
C ASN A 256 -10.99 14.65 -19.94
N ALA A 257 -12.21 14.39 -20.41
CA ALA A 257 -12.93 13.19 -20.04
C ALA A 257 -12.22 11.96 -20.63
N ARG A 258 -12.24 10.84 -19.91
CA ARG A 258 -11.61 9.60 -20.38
C ARG A 258 -12.20 8.36 -19.74
N SER A 259 -12.47 7.34 -20.55
CA SER A 259 -12.68 5.94 -20.14
C SER A 259 -11.54 5.07 -20.68
N TYR A 260 -11.34 3.86 -20.13
CA TYR A 260 -10.26 2.92 -20.53
C TYR A 260 -8.84 3.50 -20.46
N HIS A 261 -8.63 4.52 -19.61
CA HIS A 261 -7.32 5.10 -19.33
C HIS A 261 -6.61 4.28 -18.26
N ALA A 262 -5.29 4.44 -18.16
CA ALA A 262 -4.51 3.87 -17.07
C ALA A 262 -4.26 4.91 -15.98
N ILE A 263 -4.19 4.47 -14.71
CA ILE A 263 -3.88 5.29 -13.54
C ILE A 263 -2.65 4.76 -12.82
N LEU A 264 -1.86 5.64 -12.21
CA LEU A 264 -0.71 5.26 -11.41
C LEU A 264 -0.42 6.30 -10.32
N ILE A 265 -0.23 5.86 -9.07
CA ILE A 265 0.34 6.70 -8.01
C ILE A 265 1.86 6.80 -8.22
N LEU A 266 2.37 8.02 -8.21
CA LEU A 266 3.80 8.33 -8.38
C LEU A 266 4.51 8.40 -7.02
N PRO A 267 5.86 8.27 -6.94
CA PRO A 267 6.58 8.26 -5.68
C PRO A 267 6.46 9.59 -4.93
N ASN A 268 6.28 10.70 -5.66
CA ASN A 268 6.00 12.03 -5.10
C ASN A 268 4.55 12.19 -4.60
N GLY A 269 3.73 11.15 -4.65
CA GLY A 269 2.34 11.14 -4.21
C GLY A 269 1.33 11.71 -5.20
N LYS A 270 1.76 12.24 -6.36
CA LYS A 270 0.85 12.66 -7.44
C LYS A 270 0.27 11.43 -8.14
N VAL A 271 -0.85 11.61 -8.83
CA VAL A 271 -1.47 10.53 -9.62
C VAL A 271 -1.38 10.88 -11.09
N LEU A 272 -0.82 9.96 -11.88
CA LEU A 272 -0.73 10.04 -13.33
C LEU A 272 -1.90 9.30 -13.96
N VAL A 273 -2.58 9.94 -14.91
CA VAL A 273 -3.51 9.28 -15.84
C VAL A 273 -2.99 9.40 -17.28
N THR A 274 -3.13 8.34 -18.06
CA THR A 274 -2.61 8.28 -19.44
C THR A 274 -3.64 7.69 -20.40
N GLY A 275 -3.74 8.29 -21.58
CA GLY A 275 -4.56 7.80 -22.69
C GLY A 275 -6.03 7.59 -22.31
N GLY A 276 -6.60 6.50 -22.83
CA GLY A 276 -8.03 6.21 -22.82
C GLY A 276 -8.70 6.75 -24.08
N ASN A 277 -10.02 6.92 -24.00
CA ASN A 277 -10.80 7.50 -25.09
C ASN A 277 -11.85 8.48 -24.58
N ILE A 278 -12.21 9.41 -25.44
CA ILE A 278 -13.31 10.36 -25.28
C ILE A 278 -14.17 10.36 -26.53
N ASN A 279 -15.47 10.11 -26.42
CA ASN A 279 -16.41 10.10 -27.55
C ASN A 279 -15.88 9.28 -28.74
N ARG A 280 -15.36 8.08 -28.46
CA ARG A 280 -14.73 7.16 -29.43
C ARG A 280 -13.41 7.64 -30.06
N THR A 281 -12.87 8.78 -29.65
CA THR A 281 -11.55 9.26 -30.05
C THR A 281 -10.50 8.78 -29.05
N TYR A 282 -9.43 8.16 -29.54
CA TYR A 282 -8.34 7.69 -28.68
C TYR A 282 -7.41 8.83 -28.27
N LEU A 283 -6.90 8.79 -27.05
CA LEU A 283 -6.11 9.85 -26.45
C LEU A 283 -4.64 9.43 -26.34
N ASN A 284 -3.73 10.36 -26.66
CA ASN A 284 -2.33 10.30 -26.26
C ASN A 284 -2.01 11.24 -25.09
N SER A 285 -3.00 12.00 -24.61
CA SER A 285 -2.81 12.98 -23.54
C SER A 285 -2.64 12.29 -22.18
N ALA A 286 -1.87 12.94 -21.31
CA ALA A 286 -1.66 12.54 -19.93
C ALA A 286 -1.89 13.73 -19.00
N GLU A 287 -2.33 13.44 -17.78
CA GLU A 287 -2.60 14.46 -16.76
C GLU A 287 -2.09 14.01 -15.39
N LEU A 288 -1.66 14.96 -14.58
CA LEU A 288 -1.25 14.76 -13.19
C LEU A 288 -2.27 15.37 -12.24
N TYR A 289 -2.76 14.58 -11.29
CA TYR A 289 -3.47 15.06 -10.13
C TYR A 289 -2.49 15.32 -9.00
N ASP A 290 -2.57 16.50 -8.40
CA ASP A 290 -1.84 16.85 -7.19
C ASP A 290 -2.79 16.80 -5.97
N PRO A 291 -2.65 15.81 -5.08
CA PRO A 291 -3.51 15.70 -3.89
C PRO A 291 -3.40 16.87 -2.91
N SER A 292 -2.31 17.65 -2.95
CA SER A 292 -2.11 18.78 -2.04
C SER A 292 -2.96 19.98 -2.41
N THR A 293 -3.19 20.19 -3.71
CA THR A 293 -4.01 21.29 -4.26
C THR A 293 -5.38 20.83 -4.72
N GLY A 294 -5.57 19.52 -4.94
CA GLY A 294 -6.79 18.95 -5.49
C GLY A 294 -7.00 19.27 -6.97
N THR A 295 -5.93 19.59 -7.71
CA THR A 295 -6.00 20.07 -9.10
C THR A 295 -5.37 19.10 -10.09
N TRP A 296 -5.94 19.05 -11.30
CA TRP A 296 -5.37 18.34 -12.45
C TRP A 296 -4.58 19.27 -13.35
N THR A 297 -3.41 18.83 -13.80
CA THR A 297 -2.55 19.55 -14.74
C THR A 297 -2.26 18.66 -15.95
N THR A 298 -2.50 19.18 -17.16
CA THR A 298 -2.07 18.51 -18.39
C THR A 298 -0.54 18.53 -18.49
N ILE A 299 0.05 17.39 -18.82
CA ILE A 299 1.50 17.25 -19.02
C ILE A 299 1.81 16.90 -20.48
N GLY A 300 3.08 16.63 -20.79
CA GLY A 300 3.49 16.13 -22.10
C GLY A 300 2.65 14.94 -22.55
N SER A 301 2.39 14.85 -23.86
CA SER A 301 1.61 13.77 -24.45
C SER A 301 2.50 12.61 -24.88
N MET A 302 1.95 11.40 -24.85
CA MET A 302 2.55 10.23 -25.47
C MET A 302 2.68 10.46 -26.98
N ASN A 303 3.65 9.78 -27.60
CA ASN A 303 3.85 9.81 -29.05
C ASN A 303 2.70 9.12 -29.78
N THR A 304 1.96 8.27 -29.08
CA THR A 304 0.93 7.42 -29.67
C THR A 304 -0.36 7.49 -28.87
N VAL A 305 -1.50 7.49 -29.55
CA VAL A 305 -2.81 7.35 -28.90
C VAL A 305 -2.97 5.93 -28.35
N ARG A 306 -3.53 5.79 -27.15
CA ARG A 306 -3.69 4.49 -26.49
C ARG A 306 -4.98 4.44 -25.70
N THR A 307 -5.72 3.34 -25.84
CA THR A 307 -6.82 2.95 -24.95
C THR A 307 -6.69 1.47 -24.62
N ARG A 308 -7.19 1.04 -23.46
CA ARG A 308 -7.09 -0.36 -22.97
C ARG A 308 -5.63 -0.86 -22.84
N HIS A 309 -4.71 0.08 -22.68
CA HIS A 309 -3.29 -0.14 -22.38
C HIS A 309 -3.08 -0.27 -20.88
N THR A 310 -1.87 -0.65 -20.49
CA THR A 310 -1.43 -0.64 -19.09
C THR A 310 -0.34 0.41 -18.85
N ALA A 311 -0.25 0.90 -17.62
CA ALA A 311 0.86 1.73 -17.14
C ALA A 311 1.47 1.06 -15.90
N THR A 312 2.79 0.97 -15.84
CA THR A 312 3.54 0.30 -14.76
C THR A 312 4.65 1.21 -14.25
N MET A 313 4.71 1.42 -12.93
CA MET A 313 5.85 2.09 -12.29
C MET A 313 7.08 1.19 -12.37
N LEU A 314 8.18 1.73 -12.89
CA LEU A 314 9.47 1.05 -12.90
C LEU A 314 10.30 1.46 -11.69
N THR A 315 11.19 0.56 -11.25
CA THR A 315 12.11 0.82 -10.13
C THR A 315 13.15 1.91 -10.42
N ASN A 316 13.36 2.25 -11.69
CA ASN A 316 14.23 3.36 -12.10
C ASN A 316 13.52 4.72 -12.13
N GLY A 317 12.31 4.83 -11.57
CA GLY A 317 11.56 6.09 -11.48
C GLY A 317 10.86 6.53 -12.77
N LYS A 318 10.78 5.65 -13.78
CA LYS A 318 10.02 5.89 -15.01
C LYS A 318 8.68 5.15 -14.99
N VAL A 319 7.74 5.57 -15.82
CA VAL A 319 6.48 4.85 -16.04
C VAL A 319 6.51 4.21 -17.43
N LEU A 320 6.37 2.89 -17.48
CA LEU A 320 6.22 2.14 -18.72
C LEU A 320 4.74 2.06 -19.10
N VAL A 321 4.41 2.52 -20.30
CA VAL A 321 3.07 2.42 -20.90
C VAL A 321 3.14 1.46 -22.07
N THR A 322 2.28 0.43 -22.09
CA THR A 322 2.39 -0.68 -23.06
C THR A 322 1.08 -1.03 -23.75
N GLY A 323 1.17 -1.32 -25.04
CA GLY A 323 0.07 -1.84 -25.85
C GLY A 323 -1.14 -0.91 -25.96
N GLY A 324 -2.32 -1.50 -26.02
CA GLY A 324 -3.59 -0.85 -26.30
C GLY A 324 -3.92 -0.74 -27.78
N LEU A 325 -4.97 0.03 -28.10
CA LEU A 325 -5.45 0.29 -29.46
C LEU A 325 -4.97 1.66 -29.99
N SER A 326 -4.73 1.76 -31.31
CA SER A 326 -4.75 3.01 -32.09
C SER A 326 -5.80 3.04 -33.18
N ASP A 327 -5.93 4.22 -33.78
CA ASP A 327 -6.59 4.53 -35.03
C ASP A 327 -6.20 3.63 -36.22
N ILE A 328 -5.07 2.89 -36.18
CA ILE A 328 -4.55 2.14 -37.35
C ILE A 328 -4.32 0.63 -37.08
N SER A 329 -3.90 0.22 -35.87
CA SER A 329 -3.75 -1.20 -35.50
C SER A 329 -3.48 -1.43 -34.00
N ASP A 330 -3.63 -2.66 -33.52
CA ASP A 330 -3.22 -3.06 -32.16
C ASP A 330 -1.72 -2.80 -31.92
N TYR A 331 -1.36 -2.22 -30.78
CA TYR A 331 0.04 -1.91 -30.52
C TYR A 331 0.81 -3.01 -29.81
N LYS A 332 1.96 -3.28 -30.40
CA LYS A 332 3.14 -3.84 -29.72
C LYS A 332 4.04 -2.76 -29.10
N THR A 333 3.79 -1.48 -29.37
CA THR A 333 4.68 -0.39 -28.95
C THR A 333 4.56 -0.10 -27.46
N ALA A 334 5.66 0.41 -26.89
CA ALA A 334 5.72 0.88 -25.52
C ALA A 334 6.45 2.23 -25.43
N GLU A 335 6.13 2.99 -24.39
CA GLU A 335 6.72 4.31 -24.13
C GLU A 335 7.06 4.46 -22.65
N LEU A 336 8.09 5.25 -22.37
CA LEU A 336 8.55 5.60 -21.03
C LEU A 336 8.25 7.06 -20.75
N TYR A 337 7.57 7.33 -19.65
CA TYR A 337 7.50 8.67 -19.06
C TYR A 337 8.58 8.82 -18.00
N ASP A 338 9.46 9.80 -18.19
CA ASP A 338 10.46 10.17 -17.20
C ASP A 338 9.89 11.21 -16.24
N LEU A 339 9.76 10.86 -14.97
CA LEU A 339 9.19 11.75 -13.94
C LEU A 339 10.05 12.98 -13.67
N SER A 340 11.37 12.88 -13.86
CA SER A 340 12.32 13.97 -13.58
C SER A 340 12.34 14.97 -14.73
N ALA A 341 12.30 14.48 -15.97
CA ALA A 341 12.34 15.32 -17.16
C ALA A 341 10.94 15.79 -17.61
N GLY A 342 9.87 15.08 -17.22
CA GLY A 342 8.51 15.36 -17.68
C GLY A 342 8.31 15.02 -19.17
N THR A 343 9.10 14.10 -19.71
CA THR A 343 9.13 13.78 -21.15
C THR A 343 8.77 12.33 -21.43
N TRP A 344 8.15 12.10 -22.59
CA TRP A 344 7.86 10.77 -23.13
C TRP A 344 8.93 10.34 -24.13
N THR A 345 9.35 9.08 -24.05
CA THR A 345 10.31 8.48 -24.97
C THR A 345 9.81 7.11 -25.43
N ILE A 346 9.95 6.82 -26.73
CA ILE A 346 9.65 5.48 -27.27
C ILE A 346 10.74 4.51 -26.78
N THR A 347 10.34 3.31 -26.37
CA THR A 347 11.25 2.21 -26.01
C THR A 347 11.03 0.99 -26.91
N GLY A 348 11.69 -0.13 -26.63
CA GLY A 348 11.48 -1.38 -27.36
C GLY A 348 10.01 -1.78 -27.42
N SER A 349 9.66 -2.51 -28.49
CA SER A 349 8.30 -3.00 -28.72
C SER A 349 8.19 -4.48 -28.37
N MET A 350 7.02 -4.88 -27.87
CA MET A 350 6.63 -6.28 -27.68
C MET A 350 6.70 -7.05 -29.00
N ASN A 351 6.78 -8.37 -28.91
CA ASN A 351 6.74 -9.29 -30.04
C ASN A 351 5.30 -9.45 -30.54
N ASN A 352 4.33 -9.47 -29.62
CA ASN A 352 2.90 -9.56 -29.92
C ASN A 352 2.20 -8.25 -29.61
N SER A 353 1.24 -7.84 -30.45
CA SER A 353 0.35 -6.73 -30.14
C SER A 353 -0.64 -7.15 -29.06
N ARG A 354 -0.96 -6.25 -28.11
CA ARG A 354 -1.82 -6.58 -26.97
C ARG A 354 -2.73 -5.43 -26.60
N THR A 355 -4.00 -5.74 -26.39
CA THR A 355 -4.98 -4.92 -25.65
C THR A 355 -5.57 -5.74 -24.51
N GLN A 356 -6.01 -5.09 -23.43
CA GLN A 356 -6.66 -5.77 -22.29
C GLN A 356 -5.78 -6.87 -21.65
N HIS A 357 -4.48 -6.74 -21.80
CA HIS A 357 -3.45 -7.52 -21.12
C HIS A 357 -3.17 -6.96 -19.72
N THR A 358 -2.36 -7.67 -18.95
CA THR A 358 -1.85 -7.19 -17.67
C THR A 358 -0.34 -7.03 -17.72
N THR A 359 0.19 -6.09 -16.94
CA THR A 359 1.63 -5.92 -16.72
C THR A 359 1.95 -5.88 -15.23
N LEU A 360 3.05 -6.50 -14.84
CA LEU A 360 3.52 -6.54 -13.45
C LEU A 360 5.03 -6.31 -13.39
N MET A 361 5.46 -5.37 -12.56
CA MET A 361 6.87 -5.18 -12.24
C MET A 361 7.35 -6.35 -11.38
N LEU A 362 8.40 -7.04 -11.84
CA LEU A 362 9.00 -8.17 -11.14
C LEU A 362 10.18 -7.73 -10.27
N GLY A 363 10.45 -8.47 -9.19
CA GLY A 363 11.56 -8.19 -8.28
C GLY A 363 12.96 -8.34 -8.89
N ASN A 364 13.07 -8.94 -10.08
CA ASN A 364 14.32 -9.14 -10.82
C ASN A 364 14.64 -7.98 -11.79
N GLY A 365 13.89 -6.87 -11.72
CA GLY A 365 14.11 -5.71 -12.60
C GLY A 365 13.51 -5.85 -14.00
N LYS A 366 12.65 -6.85 -14.25
CA LYS A 366 11.90 -6.99 -15.49
C LYS A 366 10.42 -6.66 -15.28
N VAL A 367 9.70 -6.30 -16.34
CA VAL A 367 8.23 -6.23 -16.35
C VAL A 367 7.68 -7.43 -17.10
N LEU A 368 6.82 -8.21 -16.46
CA LEU A 368 6.02 -9.25 -17.13
C LEU A 368 4.83 -8.61 -17.83
N VAL A 369 4.63 -8.92 -19.09
CA VAL A 369 3.36 -8.73 -19.80
C VAL A 369 2.75 -10.09 -20.12
N THR A 370 1.46 -10.26 -19.88
CA THR A 370 0.79 -11.54 -20.15
C THR A 370 -0.63 -11.39 -20.67
N GLY A 371 -1.01 -12.32 -21.54
CA GLY A 371 -2.32 -12.42 -22.15
C GLY A 371 -2.73 -11.19 -22.98
N GLY A 372 -4.03 -10.93 -22.99
CA GLY A 372 -4.67 -9.90 -23.80
C GLY A 372 -5.21 -10.43 -25.12
N PHE A 373 -5.68 -9.51 -25.95
CA PHE A 373 -6.13 -9.75 -27.31
C PHE A 373 -5.15 -9.06 -28.27
N GLY A 374 -4.69 -9.78 -29.28
CA GLY A 374 -3.78 -9.26 -30.30
C GLY A 374 -4.32 -9.48 -31.71
N GLN A 375 -3.46 -9.28 -32.71
CA GLN A 375 -3.83 -9.36 -34.11
C GLN A 375 -4.48 -10.70 -34.52
N HIS A 376 -4.09 -11.80 -33.87
CA HIS A 376 -4.55 -13.16 -34.17
C HIS A 376 -5.55 -13.70 -33.13
N GLY A 377 -6.10 -12.83 -32.27
CA GLY A 377 -7.07 -13.20 -31.24
C GLY A 377 -6.50 -13.21 -29.82
N TYR A 378 -7.11 -14.02 -28.96
CA TYR A 378 -6.69 -14.19 -27.56
C TYR A 378 -5.25 -14.71 -27.46
N LEU A 379 -4.48 -14.19 -26.51
CA LEU A 379 -3.08 -14.54 -26.32
C LEU A 379 -2.88 -15.35 -25.04
N ASP A 380 -2.09 -16.42 -25.16
CA ASP A 380 -1.46 -17.16 -24.08
C ASP A 380 0.00 -16.74 -23.86
N THR A 381 0.60 -16.11 -24.87
CA THR A 381 1.99 -15.64 -24.83
C THR A 381 2.22 -14.64 -23.69
N ALA A 382 3.44 -14.69 -23.14
CA ALA A 382 3.95 -13.73 -22.17
C ALA A 382 5.35 -13.27 -22.56
N GLU A 383 5.70 -12.04 -22.18
CA GLU A 383 6.98 -11.42 -22.52
C GLU A 383 7.54 -10.66 -21.31
N LEU A 384 8.87 -10.50 -21.30
CA LEU A 384 9.60 -9.77 -20.27
C LEU A 384 10.27 -8.54 -20.90
N TYR A 385 10.01 -7.38 -20.33
CA TYR A 385 10.73 -6.15 -20.63
C TYR A 385 11.84 -5.93 -19.62
N ASP A 386 13.07 -5.86 -20.09
CA ASP A 386 14.23 -5.53 -19.25
C ASP A 386 14.36 -3.99 -19.14
N ILE A 387 14.23 -3.46 -17.93
CA ILE A 387 14.23 -2.01 -17.71
C ILE A 387 15.59 -1.34 -17.95
N SER A 388 16.67 -2.12 -17.96
CA SER A 388 18.04 -1.61 -18.15
C SER A 388 18.40 -1.48 -19.62
N THR A 389 17.89 -2.37 -20.47
CA THR A 389 18.17 -2.40 -21.91
C THR A 389 17.04 -1.85 -22.76
N GLY A 390 15.81 -1.86 -22.26
CA GLY A 390 14.62 -1.52 -23.01
C GLY A 390 14.19 -2.58 -24.02
N ILE A 391 14.68 -3.82 -23.88
CA ILE A 391 14.41 -4.93 -24.81
C ILE A 391 13.30 -5.83 -24.26
N TRP A 392 12.43 -6.30 -25.17
CA TRP A 392 11.43 -7.33 -24.89
C TRP A 392 11.92 -8.71 -25.33
N ALA A 393 11.71 -9.71 -24.49
CA ALA A 393 11.98 -11.12 -24.81
C ALA A 393 10.77 -11.99 -24.47
N ASN A 394 10.49 -13.00 -25.30
CA ASN A 394 9.46 -13.99 -24.98
C ASN A 394 9.90 -14.82 -23.75
N THR A 395 8.95 -15.14 -22.87
CA THR A 395 9.09 -16.14 -21.80
C THR A 395 8.14 -17.31 -22.09
N ALA A 396 8.09 -18.34 -21.24
CA ALA A 396 7.09 -19.39 -21.34
C ALA A 396 5.67 -18.80 -21.46
N SER A 397 4.82 -19.45 -22.26
CA SER A 397 3.42 -19.06 -22.46
C SER A 397 2.54 -19.65 -21.36
N MET A 398 1.42 -18.97 -21.07
CA MET A 398 0.34 -19.52 -20.24
C MET A 398 -0.25 -20.77 -20.89
N ASN A 399 -0.95 -21.58 -20.10
CA ASN A 399 -1.65 -22.77 -20.57
C ASN A 399 -2.96 -22.42 -21.29
N HIS A 400 -3.53 -21.25 -21.02
CA HIS A 400 -4.74 -20.77 -21.71
C HIS A 400 -4.60 -19.33 -22.18
N ALA A 401 -5.02 -19.10 -23.42
CA ALA A 401 -5.13 -17.77 -23.99
C ALA A 401 -6.31 -16.99 -23.38
N ARG A 402 -6.06 -15.77 -22.90
CA ARG A 402 -7.06 -14.99 -22.15
C ARG A 402 -6.84 -13.47 -22.22
N GLU A 403 -7.91 -12.71 -22.29
CA GLU A 403 -7.94 -11.27 -22.02
C GLU A 403 -8.82 -10.94 -20.80
N GLN A 404 -8.76 -9.70 -20.30
CA GLN A 404 -9.63 -9.23 -19.20
C GLN A 404 -9.56 -10.11 -17.93
N HIS A 405 -8.43 -10.79 -17.75
CA HIS A 405 -8.08 -11.55 -16.56
C HIS A 405 -7.54 -10.60 -15.48
N ALA A 406 -7.54 -11.05 -14.23
CA ALA A 406 -6.82 -10.36 -13.17
C ALA A 406 -5.44 -11.00 -12.99
N ALA A 407 -4.43 -10.17 -12.71
CA ALA A 407 -3.09 -10.63 -12.39
C ALA A 407 -2.52 -9.84 -11.22
N LEU A 408 -1.86 -10.52 -10.29
CA LEU A 408 -1.14 -9.88 -9.19
C LEU A 408 0.08 -10.69 -8.77
N MET A 409 1.02 -10.04 -8.09
CA MET A 409 2.14 -10.71 -7.44
C MET A 409 1.73 -11.19 -6.05
N LEU A 410 1.98 -12.46 -5.76
CA LEU A 410 1.81 -13.07 -4.45
C LEU A 410 3.00 -12.75 -3.54
N SER A 411 2.83 -12.89 -2.22
CA SER A 411 3.89 -12.64 -1.23
C SER A 411 5.15 -13.48 -1.45
N ASN A 412 5.01 -14.68 -2.01
CA ASN A 412 6.13 -15.56 -2.37
C ASN A 412 6.89 -15.11 -3.64
N GLY A 413 6.41 -14.07 -4.35
CA GLY A 413 7.02 -13.54 -5.57
C GLY A 413 6.53 -14.17 -6.87
N LYS A 414 5.70 -15.22 -6.82
CA LYS A 414 5.02 -15.74 -8.00
C LYS A 414 3.91 -14.79 -8.45
N VAL A 415 3.56 -14.84 -9.73
CA VAL A 415 2.43 -14.09 -10.27
C VAL A 415 1.24 -15.02 -10.42
N LEU A 416 0.11 -14.66 -9.83
CA LEU A 416 -1.16 -15.35 -10.01
C LEU A 416 -1.96 -14.65 -11.10
N VAL A 417 -2.42 -15.41 -12.10
CA VAL A 417 -3.38 -14.99 -13.12
C VAL A 417 -4.68 -15.77 -12.90
N THR A 418 -5.83 -15.08 -12.92
CA THR A 418 -7.14 -15.70 -12.65
C THR A 418 -8.18 -15.27 -13.67
N GLY A 419 -9.00 -16.23 -14.12
CA GLY A 419 -10.16 -15.99 -14.97
C GLY A 419 -9.81 -15.27 -16.27
N GLY A 420 -10.68 -14.35 -16.70
CA GLY A 420 -10.62 -13.74 -18.02
C GLY A 420 -11.44 -14.52 -19.04
N SER A 421 -11.41 -14.05 -20.29
CA SER A 421 -12.12 -14.68 -21.41
C SER A 421 -11.14 -15.11 -22.50
N GLY A 422 -11.34 -16.31 -23.03
CA GLY A 422 -10.66 -16.80 -24.22
C GLY A 422 -11.64 -17.19 -25.33
N SER A 423 -11.19 -18.00 -26.28
CA SER A 423 -12.01 -18.46 -27.42
C SER A 423 -13.27 -19.22 -27.01
N SER A 424 -13.21 -19.91 -25.87
CA SER A 424 -14.33 -20.65 -25.28
C SER A 424 -15.03 -19.86 -24.17
N GLY A 425 -14.94 -18.52 -24.20
CA GLY A 425 -15.58 -17.60 -23.27
C GLY A 425 -14.91 -17.48 -21.89
N PRO A 426 -15.65 -17.06 -20.86
CA PRO A 426 -15.14 -16.84 -19.50
C PRO A 426 -14.53 -18.10 -18.89
N MET A 427 -13.50 -17.94 -18.06
CA MET A 427 -12.71 -19.04 -17.50
C MET A 427 -12.79 -19.12 -15.98
N THR A 428 -12.75 -20.35 -15.45
CA THR A 428 -12.50 -20.65 -14.02
C THR A 428 -11.02 -20.81 -13.71
N SER A 429 -10.18 -21.02 -14.72
CA SER A 429 -8.78 -21.41 -14.54
C SER A 429 -7.93 -20.29 -13.96
N ALA A 430 -6.97 -20.70 -13.14
CA ALA A 430 -5.92 -19.86 -12.61
C ALA A 430 -4.55 -20.50 -12.83
N GLU A 431 -3.54 -19.65 -12.96
CA GLU A 431 -2.18 -20.07 -13.31
C GLU A 431 -1.16 -19.27 -12.51
N LEU A 432 -0.07 -19.93 -12.12
CA LEU A 432 1.06 -19.35 -11.41
C LEU A 432 2.25 -19.25 -12.37
N TYR A 433 2.78 -18.04 -12.51
CA TYR A 433 4.09 -17.81 -13.12
C TYR A 433 5.15 -17.69 -12.05
N ASP A 434 6.24 -18.41 -12.21
CA ASP A 434 7.42 -18.30 -11.37
C ASP A 434 8.52 -17.49 -12.11
N PRO A 435 8.82 -16.25 -11.66
CA PRO A 435 9.85 -15.42 -12.29
C PRO A 435 11.28 -15.97 -12.20
N VAL A 436 11.54 -16.96 -11.35
CA VAL A 436 12.88 -17.55 -11.16
C VAL A 436 13.11 -18.64 -12.21
N THR A 437 12.11 -19.51 -12.42
CA THR A 437 12.18 -20.57 -13.43
C THR A 437 11.64 -20.16 -14.78
N GLU A 438 10.97 -19.00 -14.86
CA GLU A 438 10.27 -18.47 -16.03
C GLU A 438 9.23 -19.46 -16.60
N THR A 439 8.55 -20.22 -15.72
CA THR A 439 7.55 -21.24 -16.09
C THR A 439 6.15 -20.92 -15.58
N TRP A 440 5.13 -21.40 -16.29
CA TRP A 440 3.73 -21.37 -15.88
C TRP A 440 3.26 -22.74 -15.40
N VAL A 441 2.47 -22.77 -14.33
CA VAL A 441 1.85 -23.98 -13.78
C VAL A 441 0.38 -23.68 -13.49
N LEU A 442 -0.51 -24.62 -13.83
CA LEU A 442 -1.92 -24.57 -13.43
C LEU A 442 -2.04 -24.73 -11.91
N THR A 443 -2.88 -23.91 -11.28
CA THR A 443 -3.24 -24.05 -9.86
C THR A 443 -4.73 -24.40 -9.73
N GLY A 444 -5.29 -24.40 -8.51
CA GLY A 444 -6.72 -24.64 -8.31
C GLY A 444 -7.61 -23.75 -9.18
N ASN A 445 -8.83 -24.21 -9.49
CA ASN A 445 -9.81 -23.45 -10.27
C ASN A 445 -10.81 -22.72 -9.37
N MET A 446 -11.24 -21.54 -9.80
CA MET A 446 -12.42 -20.88 -9.26
C MET A 446 -13.66 -21.74 -9.50
N THR A 447 -14.67 -21.59 -8.66
CA THR A 447 -15.96 -22.26 -8.79
C THR A 447 -16.88 -21.59 -9.81
N LYS A 448 -16.66 -20.30 -10.10
CA LYS A 448 -17.39 -19.53 -11.12
C LYS A 448 -16.44 -18.97 -12.18
N GLU A 449 -16.76 -19.21 -13.44
CA GLU A 449 -16.06 -18.59 -14.55
C GLU A 449 -16.34 -17.08 -14.56
N ARG A 450 -15.32 -16.28 -14.82
CA ARG A 450 -15.49 -14.82 -14.83
C ARG A 450 -14.39 -14.10 -15.60
N TYR A 451 -14.74 -12.96 -16.17
CA TYR A 451 -13.83 -11.96 -16.72
C TYR A 451 -14.25 -10.56 -16.24
N LEU A 452 -13.36 -9.56 -16.38
CA LEU A 452 -13.59 -8.20 -15.85
C LEU A 452 -13.90 -8.17 -14.34
N HIS A 453 -13.44 -9.19 -13.62
CA HIS A 453 -13.35 -9.23 -12.17
C HIS A 453 -12.06 -8.54 -11.70
N THR A 454 -11.99 -8.29 -10.40
CA THR A 454 -10.77 -7.80 -9.75
C THR A 454 -10.21 -8.87 -8.82
N ALA A 455 -8.89 -8.90 -8.67
CA ALA A 455 -8.20 -9.69 -7.66
C ALA A 455 -7.45 -8.75 -6.70
N SER A 456 -7.60 -8.96 -5.39
CA SER A 456 -6.95 -8.15 -4.35
C SER A 456 -6.16 -9.06 -3.41
N LEU A 457 -4.86 -8.81 -3.23
CA LEU A 457 -4.04 -9.53 -2.25
C LEU A 457 -4.33 -8.98 -0.85
N LEU A 458 -4.95 -9.79 -0.01
CA LEU A 458 -5.31 -9.42 1.36
C LEU A 458 -4.08 -9.44 2.28
N THR A 459 -4.18 -8.77 3.42
CA THR A 459 -3.12 -8.71 4.45
C THR A 459 -2.77 -10.08 5.03
N ASN A 460 -3.70 -11.03 5.02
CA ASN A 460 -3.47 -12.42 5.42
C ASN A 460 -2.80 -13.29 4.31
N GLY A 461 -2.43 -12.69 3.18
CA GLY A 461 -1.78 -13.38 2.05
C GLY A 461 -2.71 -14.12 1.10
N LYS A 462 -4.02 -14.21 1.39
CA LYS A 462 -5.01 -14.76 0.46
C LYS A 462 -5.37 -13.75 -0.62
N VAL A 463 -5.89 -14.24 -1.75
CA VAL A 463 -6.34 -13.41 -2.86
C VAL A 463 -7.86 -13.41 -2.93
N LEU A 464 -8.47 -12.24 -2.78
CA LEU A 464 -9.90 -12.02 -2.94
C LEU A 464 -10.23 -11.75 -4.42
N VAL A 465 -11.03 -12.61 -5.03
CA VAL A 465 -11.59 -12.42 -6.36
C VAL A 465 -13.03 -11.95 -6.28
N THR A 466 -13.30 -10.78 -6.85
CA THR A 466 -14.55 -10.04 -6.64
C THR A 466 -15.25 -9.73 -7.97
N CYS A 467 -16.55 -10.04 -7.98
CA CYS A 467 -17.49 -9.84 -9.07
C CYS A 467 -16.98 -10.29 -10.46
N GLY A 468 -17.34 -9.58 -11.54
CA GLY A 468 -17.07 -9.96 -12.92
C GLY A 468 -18.33 -10.40 -13.66
N TYR A 469 -18.15 -10.90 -14.87
CA TYR A 469 -19.23 -11.38 -15.74
C TYR A 469 -18.95 -12.81 -16.21
N SER A 470 -19.98 -13.64 -16.25
CA SER A 470 -19.94 -15.04 -16.66
C SER A 470 -20.95 -15.33 -17.77
N TYR A 471 -21.12 -16.60 -18.15
CA TYR A 471 -22.19 -17.02 -19.06
C TYR A 471 -23.59 -16.76 -18.48
N SER A 472 -23.73 -16.89 -17.16
CA SER A 472 -25.00 -16.69 -16.45
C SER A 472 -25.26 -15.22 -16.07
N GLY A 473 -24.38 -14.29 -16.45
CA GLY A 473 -24.51 -12.87 -16.16
C GLY A 473 -23.53 -12.36 -15.11
N TYR A 474 -23.95 -11.37 -14.32
CA TYR A 474 -23.10 -10.77 -13.29
C TYR A 474 -22.81 -11.76 -12.16
N VAL A 475 -21.55 -11.90 -11.76
CA VAL A 475 -21.14 -12.84 -10.72
C VAL A 475 -21.22 -12.17 -9.35
N LYS A 476 -22.00 -12.75 -8.43
CA LYS A 476 -22.21 -12.24 -7.07
C LYS A 476 -21.25 -12.90 -6.07
N GLU A 477 -20.88 -14.14 -6.37
CA GLU A 477 -20.01 -14.98 -5.58
C GLU A 477 -18.59 -14.41 -5.57
N VAL A 478 -18.02 -14.35 -4.37
CA VAL A 478 -16.66 -13.88 -4.11
C VAL A 478 -15.87 -15.06 -3.58
N GLU A 479 -14.64 -15.19 -4.07
CA GLU A 479 -13.81 -16.37 -3.83
C GLU A 479 -12.46 -15.94 -3.27
N LEU A 480 -11.94 -16.73 -2.34
CA LEU A 480 -10.61 -16.60 -1.77
C LEU A 480 -9.72 -17.70 -2.34
N TYR A 481 -8.59 -17.31 -2.93
CA TYR A 481 -7.50 -18.22 -3.23
C TYR A 481 -6.49 -18.20 -2.09
N ASP A 482 -6.13 -19.38 -1.60
CA ASP A 482 -5.09 -19.57 -0.60
C ASP A 482 -3.79 -20.05 -1.30
N PRO A 483 -2.75 -19.20 -1.39
CA PRO A 483 -1.50 -19.58 -2.05
C PRO A 483 -0.70 -20.68 -1.33
N ALA A 484 -0.98 -20.95 -0.04
CA ALA A 484 -0.27 -21.97 0.71
C ALA A 484 -0.78 -23.38 0.39
N THR A 485 -2.09 -23.50 0.09
CA THR A 485 -2.73 -24.76 -0.27
C THR A 485 -3.08 -24.87 -1.74
N GLU A 486 -2.97 -23.76 -2.49
CA GLU A 486 -3.35 -23.67 -3.91
C GLU A 486 -4.83 -23.98 -4.18
N THR A 487 -5.69 -23.71 -3.20
CA THR A 487 -7.13 -24.01 -3.25
C THR A 487 -7.98 -22.76 -3.20
N TRP A 488 -9.20 -22.87 -3.74
CA TRP A 488 -10.23 -21.83 -3.68
C TRP A 488 -11.31 -22.16 -2.65
N SER A 489 -11.81 -21.14 -1.98
CA SER A 489 -12.97 -21.23 -1.08
C SER A 489 -13.92 -20.04 -1.30
N MET A 490 -15.22 -20.27 -1.15
CA MET A 490 -16.21 -19.19 -1.14
C MET A 490 -16.10 -18.37 0.15
N THR A 491 -16.37 -17.07 0.04
CA THR A 491 -16.54 -16.15 1.18
C THR A 491 -17.89 -15.41 1.07
N GLY A 492 -18.13 -14.40 1.91
CA GLY A 492 -19.32 -13.54 1.79
C GLY A 492 -19.48 -12.98 0.37
N SER A 493 -20.72 -12.87 -0.11
CA SER A 493 -21.01 -12.38 -1.47
C SER A 493 -21.34 -10.89 -1.47
N VAL A 494 -20.99 -10.17 -2.55
CA VAL A 494 -21.39 -8.77 -2.73
C VAL A 494 -22.91 -8.66 -2.80
N HIS A 495 -23.48 -7.53 -2.39
CA HIS A 495 -24.92 -7.28 -2.50
C HIS A 495 -25.32 -7.08 -3.96
N ASN A 496 -24.51 -6.31 -4.70
CA ASN A 496 -24.75 -6.03 -6.11
C ASN A 496 -23.59 -6.55 -6.96
N ALA A 497 -23.88 -7.62 -7.70
CA ALA A 497 -22.98 -8.18 -8.70
C ALA A 497 -22.72 -7.17 -9.82
N ARG A 498 -21.45 -7.03 -10.22
CA ARG A 498 -20.99 -5.98 -11.15
C ARG A 498 -19.73 -6.36 -11.91
N PHE A 499 -19.47 -5.71 -13.03
CA PHE A 499 -18.18 -5.74 -13.74
C PHE A 499 -17.75 -4.31 -14.10
N LEU A 500 -16.53 -4.13 -14.63
CA LEU A 500 -15.99 -2.79 -14.95
C LEU A 500 -15.93 -1.84 -13.73
N HIS A 501 -15.86 -2.45 -12.54
CA HIS A 501 -15.70 -1.80 -11.25
C HIS A 501 -14.22 -1.73 -10.89
N THR A 502 -13.89 -1.01 -9.82
CA THR A 502 -12.56 -1.07 -9.21
C THR A 502 -12.66 -1.59 -7.79
N THR A 503 -11.62 -2.31 -7.35
CA THR A 503 -11.36 -2.58 -5.94
C THR A 503 -10.19 -1.76 -5.44
N SER A 504 -10.20 -1.43 -4.15
CA SER A 504 -9.06 -0.80 -3.49
C SER A 504 -8.95 -1.31 -2.06
N ILE A 505 -7.76 -1.75 -1.67
CA ILE A 505 -7.46 -2.13 -0.29
C ILE A 505 -7.21 -0.84 0.49
N LEU A 506 -8.03 -0.60 1.51
CA LEU A 506 -7.91 0.55 2.40
C LEU A 506 -6.77 0.34 3.41
N THR A 507 -6.40 1.40 4.11
CA THR A 507 -5.31 1.37 5.11
C THR A 507 -5.59 0.46 6.30
N ASP A 508 -6.85 0.13 6.56
CA ASP A 508 -7.28 -0.81 7.60
C ASP A 508 -7.39 -2.26 7.10
N GLY A 509 -6.98 -2.53 5.85
CA GLY A 509 -7.00 -3.86 5.22
C GLY A 509 -8.35 -4.25 4.61
N LYS A 510 -9.41 -3.44 4.75
CA LYS A 510 -10.70 -3.73 4.12
C LYS A 510 -10.65 -3.47 2.61
N VAL A 511 -11.46 -4.19 1.84
CA VAL A 511 -11.52 -4.05 0.37
C VAL A 511 -12.77 -3.28 -0.01
N LEU A 512 -12.59 -2.11 -0.62
CA LEU A 512 -13.67 -1.28 -1.12
C LEU A 512 -13.92 -1.56 -2.61
N VAL A 513 -15.14 -1.95 -2.95
CA VAL A 513 -15.65 -2.10 -4.32
C VAL A 513 -16.42 -0.85 -4.71
N THR A 514 -16.12 -0.27 -5.87
CA THR A 514 -16.77 0.98 -6.32
C THR A 514 -17.21 0.93 -7.78
N GLY A 515 -18.40 1.49 -8.04
CA GLY A 515 -18.91 1.73 -9.39
C GLY A 515 -19.17 0.46 -10.18
N GLY A 516 -18.84 0.49 -11.47
CA GLY A 516 -19.11 -0.59 -12.41
C GLY A 516 -20.56 -0.66 -12.85
N ARG A 517 -20.89 -1.74 -13.56
CA ARG A 517 -22.23 -1.98 -14.10
C ARG A 517 -22.77 -3.32 -13.63
N GLY A 518 -24.03 -3.31 -13.21
CA GLY A 518 -24.76 -4.47 -12.71
C GLY A 518 -26.15 -4.58 -13.33
N PHE A 519 -27.02 -5.37 -12.70
CA PHE A 519 -28.39 -5.60 -13.18
C PHE A 519 -29.22 -4.31 -13.32
N ILE A 520 -28.98 -3.34 -12.43
CA ILE A 520 -29.69 -2.05 -12.41
C ILE A 520 -29.04 -0.97 -13.29
N GLY A 521 -28.03 -1.31 -14.08
CA GLY A 521 -27.28 -0.38 -14.93
C GLY A 521 -25.95 0.04 -14.32
N ILE A 522 -25.46 1.23 -14.69
CA ILE A 522 -24.20 1.79 -14.18
C ILE A 522 -24.44 2.26 -12.75
N MET A 523 -23.52 1.91 -11.85
CA MET A 523 -23.72 2.04 -10.41
C MET A 523 -22.82 3.13 -9.83
N ASN A 524 -23.33 3.81 -8.81
CA ASN A 524 -22.55 4.67 -7.91
C ASN A 524 -22.35 4.04 -6.51
N SER A 525 -23.02 2.91 -6.25
CA SER A 525 -22.96 2.19 -4.99
C SER A 525 -21.53 1.73 -4.68
N THR A 526 -21.23 1.62 -3.41
CA THR A 526 -19.96 1.10 -2.92
C THR A 526 -20.17 0.08 -1.83
N GLU A 527 -19.33 -0.94 -1.80
CA GLU A 527 -19.44 -2.04 -0.86
C GLU A 527 -18.06 -2.32 -0.24
N LEU A 528 -18.05 -2.55 1.06
CA LEU A 528 -16.84 -2.77 1.84
C LEU A 528 -16.80 -4.22 2.32
N TYR A 529 -15.73 -4.93 1.99
CA TYR A 529 -15.44 -6.26 2.50
C TYR A 529 -14.50 -6.17 3.69
N ASP A 530 -14.89 -6.79 4.78
CA ASP A 530 -14.04 -6.97 5.96
C ASP A 530 -13.44 -8.39 5.94
N PRO A 531 -12.12 -8.54 5.72
CA PRO A 531 -11.48 -9.85 5.66
C PRO A 531 -11.40 -10.59 7.01
N LEU A 532 -11.62 -9.91 8.14
CA LEU A 532 -11.64 -10.55 9.47
C LEU A 532 -12.97 -11.24 9.74
N THR A 533 -14.07 -10.65 9.27
CA THR A 533 -15.42 -11.19 9.45
C THR A 533 -15.95 -11.90 8.22
N GLU A 534 -15.27 -11.75 7.08
CA GLU A 534 -15.70 -12.25 5.78
C GLU A 534 -17.06 -11.72 5.33
N THR A 535 -17.42 -10.52 5.80
CA THR A 535 -18.73 -9.88 5.51
C THR A 535 -18.61 -8.70 4.57
N TRP A 536 -19.70 -8.44 3.84
CA TRP A 536 -19.86 -7.25 3.01
C TRP A 536 -20.82 -6.28 3.68
N THR A 537 -20.53 -4.99 3.57
CA THR A 537 -21.42 -3.91 4.03
C THR A 537 -21.60 -2.89 2.90
N ILE A 538 -22.85 -2.51 2.61
CA ILE A 538 -23.13 -1.37 1.74
C ILE A 538 -22.82 -0.09 2.53
N ILE A 539 -21.99 0.77 1.97
CA ILE A 539 -21.63 2.07 2.57
C ILE A 539 -22.06 3.23 1.67
N ASP A 540 -21.79 4.45 2.12
CA ASP A 540 -22.07 5.69 1.38
C ASP A 540 -21.61 5.61 -0.07
N SER A 541 -22.48 5.99 -1.00
CA SER A 541 -22.24 5.87 -2.44
C SER A 541 -21.53 7.10 -3.03
N MET A 542 -20.84 6.87 -4.15
CA MET A 542 -20.33 7.95 -5.00
C MET A 542 -21.47 8.87 -5.46
N LYS A 543 -21.17 10.12 -5.78
CA LYS A 543 -22.11 11.09 -6.33
C LYS A 543 -22.46 10.78 -7.78
N ILE A 544 -21.50 10.26 -8.56
CA ILE A 544 -21.68 9.96 -9.98
C ILE A 544 -21.53 8.46 -10.20
N ALA A 545 -22.53 7.86 -10.86
CA ALA A 545 -22.46 6.49 -11.32
C ALA A 545 -21.43 6.38 -12.46
N ARG A 546 -20.56 5.38 -12.40
CA ARG A 546 -19.48 5.22 -13.37
C ARG A 546 -19.08 3.76 -13.54
N GLU A 547 -18.85 3.37 -14.78
CA GLU A 547 -18.10 2.16 -15.17
C GLU A 547 -16.80 2.58 -15.86
N LEU A 548 -15.83 1.67 -15.99
CA LEU A 548 -14.56 1.94 -16.71
C LEU A 548 -13.73 3.11 -16.14
N HIS A 549 -14.04 3.51 -14.90
CA HIS A 549 -13.25 4.46 -14.15
C HIS A 549 -12.00 3.77 -13.61
N THR A 550 -11.07 4.58 -13.16
CA THR A 550 -9.90 4.09 -12.45
C THR A 550 -9.89 4.65 -11.04
N ALA A 551 -9.18 3.95 -10.15
CA ALA A 551 -9.12 4.29 -8.74
C ALA A 551 -7.69 4.10 -8.23
N SER A 552 -7.24 4.98 -7.32
CA SER A 552 -5.92 4.88 -6.70
C SER A 552 -5.95 5.39 -5.27
N ILE A 553 -5.37 4.62 -4.35
CA ILE A 553 -5.19 5.04 -2.96
C ILE A 553 -4.07 6.07 -2.91
N LEU A 554 -4.41 7.27 -2.45
CA LEU A 554 -3.49 8.37 -2.27
C LEU A 554 -2.61 8.12 -1.05
N THR A 555 -1.44 8.75 -1.02
CA THR A 555 -0.50 8.61 0.10
C THR A 555 -1.04 9.11 1.45
N ASN A 556 -2.17 9.81 1.47
CA ASN A 556 -2.88 10.23 2.67
C ASN A 556 -4.03 9.28 3.08
N GLY A 557 -4.12 8.09 2.48
CA GLY A 557 -5.13 7.08 2.76
C GLY A 557 -6.47 7.27 2.04
N LYS A 558 -6.73 8.44 1.45
CA LYS A 558 -7.97 8.68 0.68
C LYS A 558 -7.92 7.92 -0.63
N LEU A 559 -9.09 7.48 -1.11
CA LEU A 559 -9.21 6.90 -2.44
C LEU A 559 -9.60 7.98 -3.45
N LEU A 560 -8.79 8.15 -4.50
CA LEU A 560 -9.13 8.95 -5.67
C LEU A 560 -9.82 8.05 -6.69
N ILE A 561 -10.99 8.48 -7.18
CA ILE A 561 -11.67 7.86 -8.31
C ILE A 561 -11.83 8.90 -9.40
N THR A 562 -11.49 8.54 -10.65
CA THR A 562 -11.58 9.49 -11.76
C THR A 562 -11.97 8.83 -13.08
N GLY A 563 -12.58 9.66 -13.93
CA GLY A 563 -13.01 9.28 -15.27
C GLY A 563 -14.05 8.16 -15.29
N GLY A 564 -14.01 7.37 -16.36
CA GLY A 564 -15.00 6.35 -16.65
C GLY A 564 -16.13 6.89 -17.53
N ARG A 565 -17.24 6.17 -17.55
CA ARG A 565 -18.40 6.48 -18.38
C ARG A 565 -19.69 6.40 -17.56
N ASN A 566 -20.61 7.30 -17.86
CA ASN A 566 -22.00 7.22 -17.44
C ASN A 566 -22.90 7.25 -18.69
N TYR A 567 -23.37 6.08 -19.11
CA TYR A 567 -24.09 5.86 -20.36
C TYR A 567 -23.32 6.35 -21.58
N ASP A 568 -23.75 7.42 -22.24
CA ASP A 568 -23.09 7.98 -23.42
C ASP A 568 -22.02 9.03 -23.07
N ASP A 569 -21.91 9.41 -21.79
CA ASP A 569 -21.00 10.45 -21.33
C ASP A 569 -19.69 9.87 -20.79
N ASP A 570 -18.58 10.11 -21.48
CA ASP A 570 -17.26 9.93 -20.87
C ASP A 570 -17.05 11.03 -19.81
N LEU A 571 -16.56 10.63 -18.63
CA LEU A 571 -16.45 11.50 -17.46
C LEU A 571 -15.05 12.10 -17.35
N LYS A 572 -15.00 13.38 -16.93
CA LYS A 572 -13.79 14.04 -16.41
C LYS A 572 -13.82 14.24 -14.89
N SER A 573 -14.96 13.91 -14.27
CA SER A 573 -15.19 14.14 -12.85
C SER A 573 -14.34 13.21 -12.00
N THR A 574 -13.88 13.76 -10.87
CA THR A 574 -13.10 13.06 -9.86
C THR A 574 -13.84 13.12 -8.54
N GLU A 575 -13.78 12.04 -7.78
CA GLU A 575 -14.34 11.95 -6.45
C GLU A 575 -13.29 11.40 -5.49
N LEU A 576 -13.38 11.84 -4.23
CA LEU A 576 -12.55 11.37 -3.13
C LEU A 576 -13.41 10.61 -2.13
N TYR A 577 -12.93 9.45 -1.73
CA TYR A 577 -13.46 8.72 -0.59
C TYR A 577 -12.56 8.87 0.62
N TYR A 578 -13.21 9.16 1.74
CA TYR A 578 -12.61 9.39 3.05
C TYR A 578 -12.91 8.13 3.88
N PRO A 579 -11.94 7.21 4.01
CA PRO A 579 -12.09 6.06 4.90
C PRO A 579 -12.20 6.53 6.36
N LEU A 580 -12.70 5.64 7.20
CA LEU A 580 -12.79 5.84 8.65
C LEU A 580 -11.43 5.82 9.33
#